data_AF-W7PYR9-F1
#
_entry.id   AF-W7PYR9-F1
#
_cell.length_a   1.000
_cell.length_b   1.000
_cell.length_c   1.000
_cell.angle_alpha   90.00
_cell.angle_beta   90.00
_cell.angle_gamma   90.00
#
_symmetry.space_group_name_H-M   'P 1'
#
loop_
_entity.id
_entity.type
_entity.pdbx_description
1 polymer ?
#
loop_
_entity_poly.entity_id
_entity_poly.type
_entity_poly.pdbx_seq_one_letter_code
_entity_poly.pdbx_strand_id
1 'polypeptide(L)'
;MRPFYRDHFRRFDRQIVLVDVLGALNAGPERFEDLSQALATLMQSFDYGKRSLLSRLFAPRIDRLAIAATKADHVTPEQHSNLTALLEALLAEPLQDLRYADVPVKAMSLAAIRATETHAVEHQKQRTPALRGTTLEGEEVLVFPGEVPAQLPEAEFWARQGFDFRAFRPAPRDSGALPHIRLDAALDWLIGDKLR
;
A
#
# COMPACT_ATOMS: atom_id res chain seq x y z
N MET A 1 3.99 24.50 13.36
CA MET A 1 3.34 23.81 12.21
C MET A 1 3.20 24.66 10.94
N ARG A 2 3.01 25.99 10.98
CA ARG A 2 2.83 26.82 9.75
C ARG A 2 4.04 26.95 8.78
N PRO A 3 5.33 26.89 9.19
CA PRO A 3 6.45 27.09 8.25
C PRO A 3 6.65 25.92 7.26
N PHE A 4 6.53 24.67 7.72
CA PHE A 4 6.79 23.47 6.89
C PHE A 4 5.83 23.36 5.69
N TYR A 5 4.53 23.60 5.91
CA TYR A 5 3.52 23.59 4.86
C TYR A 5 3.74 24.70 3.81
N ARG A 6 4.19 25.89 4.24
CA ARG A 6 4.40 27.00 3.30
C ARG A 6 5.67 26.84 2.46
N ASP A 7 6.73 26.30 3.07
CA ASP A 7 8.07 26.37 2.47
C ASP A 7 8.42 25.10 1.66
N HIS A 8 7.78 23.95 1.91
CA HIS A 8 8.04 22.69 1.18
C HIS A 8 6.86 22.21 0.32
N PHE A 9 5.62 22.31 0.78
CA PHE A 9 4.48 21.84 -0.02
C PHE A 9 4.25 22.65 -1.28
N ARG A 10 4.92 23.80 -1.44
CA ARG A 10 4.72 24.68 -2.58
C ARG A 10 5.09 24.13 -3.96
N ARG A 11 5.64 22.92 -4.01
CA ARG A 11 6.30 22.34 -5.19
C ARG A 11 5.96 20.86 -5.44
N PHE A 12 4.99 20.27 -4.73
CA PHE A 12 4.66 18.85 -4.95
C PHE A 12 3.58 18.70 -6.03
N ASP A 13 4.01 18.32 -7.24
CA ASP A 13 3.12 18.05 -8.37
C ASP A 13 2.53 16.63 -8.32
N ARG A 14 3.24 15.70 -7.67
CA ARG A 14 2.93 14.27 -7.57
C ARG A 14 3.20 13.76 -6.17
N GLN A 15 2.32 12.93 -5.64
CA GLN A 15 2.50 12.35 -4.32
C GLN A 15 2.16 10.87 -4.30
N ILE A 16 2.94 10.11 -3.52
CA ILE A 16 2.64 8.72 -3.17
C ILE A 16 2.59 8.60 -1.64
N VAL A 17 1.53 7.97 -1.14
CA VAL A 17 1.37 7.61 0.27
C VAL A 17 1.56 6.11 0.39
N LEU A 18 2.52 5.70 1.21
CA LEU A 18 2.84 4.29 1.44
C LEU A 18 2.10 3.79 2.69
N VAL A 19 1.40 2.67 2.56
CA VAL A 19 0.54 2.11 3.62
C VAL A 19 0.97 0.67 3.90
N ASP A 20 1.30 0.36 5.15
CA ASP A 20 1.61 -1.02 5.57
C ASP A 20 0.35 -1.72 6.11
N VAL A 21 -0.53 -2.12 5.19
CA VAL A 21 -1.82 -2.76 5.50
C VAL A 21 -1.61 -4.14 6.12
N LEU A 22 -0.63 -4.91 5.62
CA LEU A 22 -0.32 -6.26 6.12
C LEU A 22 0.22 -6.21 7.55
N GLY A 23 1.09 -5.25 7.86
CA GLY A 23 1.57 -5.03 9.22
C GLY A 23 0.43 -4.67 10.18
N ALA A 24 -0.53 -3.85 9.75
CA ALA A 24 -1.69 -3.50 10.56
C ALA A 24 -2.62 -4.71 10.80
N LEU A 25 -2.88 -5.54 9.77
CA LEU A 25 -3.62 -6.79 9.93
C LEU A 25 -2.92 -7.74 10.92
N ASN A 26 -1.61 -7.94 10.80
CA ASN A 26 -0.89 -8.80 11.75
C ASN A 26 -0.96 -8.31 13.19
N ALA A 27 -1.06 -7.00 13.41
CA ALA A 27 -1.05 -6.41 14.73
C ALA A 27 -2.45 -6.36 15.40
N GLY A 28 -3.49 -6.82 14.71
CA GLY A 28 -4.83 -6.98 15.25
C GLY A 28 -5.80 -5.83 15.00
N PRO A 29 -7.06 -5.95 15.45
CA PRO A 29 -8.15 -5.05 15.09
C PRO A 29 -7.89 -3.61 15.51
N GLU A 30 -7.32 -3.38 16.69
CA GLU A 30 -7.03 -2.03 17.19
C GLU A 30 -6.04 -1.28 16.29
N ARG A 31 -4.99 -1.96 15.83
CA ARG A 31 -3.97 -1.35 14.95
C ARG A 31 -4.47 -1.11 13.54
N PHE A 32 -5.35 -1.99 13.05
CA PHE A 32 -6.01 -1.80 11.78
C PHE A 32 -6.98 -0.61 11.82
N GLU A 33 -7.72 -0.44 12.92
CA GLU A 33 -8.60 0.70 13.14
C GLU A 33 -7.79 2.02 13.25
N ASP A 34 -6.69 2.03 14.02
CA ASP A 34 -5.77 3.18 14.09
C ASP A 34 -5.27 3.59 12.70
N LEU A 35 -4.89 2.61 11.88
CA LEU A 35 -4.44 2.84 10.49
C LEU A 35 -5.57 3.48 9.66
N SER A 36 -6.80 2.96 9.77
CA SER A 36 -7.98 3.48 9.07
C SER A 36 -8.23 4.95 9.41
N GLN A 37 -8.24 5.29 10.70
CA GLN A 37 -8.44 6.66 11.18
C GLN A 37 -7.32 7.61 10.77
N ALA A 38 -6.07 7.14 10.82
CA ALA A 38 -4.92 7.91 10.35
C ALA A 38 -5.02 8.19 8.84
N LEU A 39 -5.44 7.20 8.04
CA LEU A 39 -5.63 7.37 6.60
C LEU A 39 -6.76 8.36 6.31
N ALA A 40 -7.87 8.28 7.03
CA ALA A 40 -8.99 9.22 6.93
C ALA A 40 -8.57 10.66 7.24
N THR A 41 -7.84 10.85 8.35
CA THR A 41 -7.31 12.16 8.76
C THR A 41 -6.31 12.70 7.73
N LEU A 42 -5.45 11.84 7.19
CA LEU A 42 -4.47 12.20 6.18
C LEU A 42 -5.17 12.59 4.87
N MET A 43 -6.24 11.90 4.45
CA MET A 43 -7.05 12.28 3.28
C MET A 43 -7.70 13.66 3.43
N GLN A 44 -8.16 14.05 4.63
CA GLN A 44 -8.67 15.41 4.86
C GLN A 44 -7.61 16.49 4.62
N SER A 45 -6.33 16.18 4.85
CA SER A 45 -5.24 17.10 4.55
C SER A 45 -4.97 17.25 3.05
N PHE A 46 -5.57 16.42 2.19
CA PHE A 46 -5.48 16.57 0.73
C PHE A 46 -6.64 17.41 0.14
N ASP A 47 -7.68 17.73 0.91
CA ASP A 47 -8.81 18.56 0.48
C ASP A 47 -8.49 20.07 0.45
N TYR A 48 -7.23 20.44 0.17
CA TYR A 48 -6.82 21.84 0.00
C TYR A 48 -7.39 22.43 -1.30
N GLY A 49 -8.69 22.75 -1.31
CA GLY A 49 -9.35 23.32 -2.50
C GLY A 49 -10.45 24.35 -2.27
N LYS A 50 -11.20 24.31 -1.16
CA LYS A 50 -12.51 25.02 -1.11
C LYS A 50 -12.66 26.26 -0.22
N ARG A 51 -11.63 26.77 0.46
CA ARG A 51 -11.84 27.89 1.42
C ARG A 51 -11.08 29.20 1.21
N SER A 52 -10.45 29.44 0.06
CA SER A 52 -9.93 30.80 -0.19
C SER A 52 -9.90 31.16 -1.67
N LEU A 53 -10.76 32.10 -2.06
CA LEU A 53 -10.67 32.80 -3.35
C LEU A 53 -9.30 33.48 -3.55
N LEU A 54 -8.48 33.63 -2.49
CA LEU A 54 -7.13 34.18 -2.51
C LEU A 54 -6.01 33.13 -2.73
N SER A 55 -6.28 31.82 -2.66
CA SER A 55 -5.23 30.79 -2.86
C SER A 55 -4.92 30.47 -4.33
N ARG A 56 -5.72 30.97 -5.28
CA ARG A 56 -5.56 30.72 -6.73
C ARG A 56 -4.28 31.24 -7.36
N LEU A 57 -3.59 32.20 -6.73
CA LEU A 57 -2.39 32.80 -7.32
C LEU A 57 -1.10 32.05 -6.99
N PHE A 58 -1.13 31.08 -6.05
CA PHE A 58 0.10 30.49 -5.50
C PHE A 58 -0.04 29.08 -4.90
N ALA A 59 -1.16 28.39 -5.13
CA ALA A 59 -1.41 27.08 -4.55
C ALA A 59 -0.71 25.95 -5.34
N PRO A 60 -0.02 25.03 -4.66
CA PRO A 60 0.57 23.84 -5.26
C PRO A 60 -0.56 22.86 -5.47
N ARG A 61 -0.81 22.47 -6.71
CA ARG A 61 -1.87 21.52 -7.01
C ARG A 61 -1.20 20.18 -7.18
N ILE A 62 -1.44 19.27 -6.24
CA ILE A 62 -1.08 17.87 -6.46
C ILE A 62 -1.95 17.40 -7.62
N ASP A 63 -1.31 17.09 -8.75
CA ASP A 63 -1.98 16.72 -9.98
C ASP A 63 -2.32 15.23 -10.02
N ARG A 64 -1.58 14.39 -9.27
CA ARG A 64 -1.87 12.96 -9.10
C ARG A 64 -1.42 12.47 -7.73
N LEU A 65 -2.27 11.64 -7.12
CA LEU A 65 -2.01 10.96 -5.85
C LEU A 65 -2.05 9.44 -6.07
N ALA A 66 -1.01 8.75 -5.61
CA ALA A 66 -1.02 7.29 -5.45
C ALA A 66 -1.13 6.95 -3.97
N ILE A 67 -2.02 6.02 -3.62
CA ILE A 67 -2.01 5.37 -2.31
C ILE A 67 -1.58 3.93 -2.55
N ALA A 68 -0.48 3.51 -1.93
CA ALA A 68 0.17 2.25 -2.23
C ALA A 68 0.27 1.36 -0.99
N ALA A 69 -0.41 0.21 -1.02
CA ALA A 69 -0.19 -0.87 -0.06
C ALA A 69 1.20 -1.47 -0.33
N THR A 70 2.10 -1.33 0.62
CA THR A 70 3.50 -1.77 0.50
C THR A 70 3.68 -3.23 0.87
N LYS A 71 4.89 -3.76 0.60
CA LYS A 71 5.30 -5.13 0.94
C LYS A 71 4.36 -6.20 0.34
N ALA A 72 3.84 -5.94 -0.86
CA ALA A 72 2.95 -6.88 -1.55
C ALA A 72 3.62 -8.26 -1.76
N ASP A 73 4.95 -8.33 -1.75
CA ASP A 73 5.70 -9.58 -1.80
C ASP A 73 5.56 -10.45 -0.54
N HIS A 74 4.98 -9.95 0.54
CA HIS A 74 4.67 -10.73 1.74
C HIS A 74 3.36 -11.53 1.62
N VAL A 75 2.67 -11.44 0.48
CA VAL A 75 1.52 -12.28 0.14
C VAL A 75 1.70 -12.91 -1.24
N THR A 76 0.95 -13.98 -1.52
CA THR A 76 1.05 -14.65 -2.82
C THR A 76 0.43 -13.78 -3.93
N PRO A 77 0.82 -13.97 -5.21
CA PRO A 77 0.34 -13.14 -6.30
C PRO A 77 -1.19 -13.07 -6.45
N GLU A 78 -1.90 -14.10 -6.01
CA GLU A 78 -3.36 -14.16 -6.03
C GLU A 78 -4.01 -13.20 -5.00
N GLN A 79 -3.30 -12.89 -3.91
CA GLN A 79 -3.78 -12.01 -2.84
C GLN A 79 -3.52 -10.52 -3.11
N HIS A 80 -2.75 -10.21 -4.14
CA HIS A 80 -2.44 -8.85 -4.57
C HIS A 80 -3.69 -8.00 -4.90
N SER A 81 -4.68 -8.60 -5.57
CA SER A 81 -5.94 -7.91 -5.87
C SER A 81 -6.72 -7.65 -4.60
N ASN A 82 -6.74 -8.60 -3.65
CA ASN A 82 -7.42 -8.44 -2.38
C ASN A 82 -6.76 -7.35 -1.53
N LEU A 83 -5.43 -7.28 -1.51
CA LEU A 83 -4.69 -6.21 -0.84
C LEU A 83 -5.01 -4.83 -1.43
N THR A 84 -5.16 -4.74 -2.75
CA THR A 84 -5.59 -3.49 -3.40
C THR A 84 -7.05 -3.16 -3.04
N ALA A 85 -7.95 -4.13 -3.10
CA ALA A 85 -9.36 -3.96 -2.75
C ALA A 85 -9.57 -3.55 -1.28
N LEU A 86 -8.78 -4.13 -0.36
CA LEU A 86 -8.80 -3.75 1.05
C LEU A 86 -8.39 -2.29 1.25
N LEU A 87 -7.33 -1.86 0.55
CA LEU A 87 -6.90 -0.47 0.58
C LEU A 87 -7.97 0.45 0.00
N GLU A 88 -8.62 0.06 -1.09
CA GLU A 88 -9.75 0.80 -1.67
C GLU A 88 -10.92 0.89 -0.68
N ALA A 89 -11.21 -0.18 0.06
CA ALA A 89 -12.25 -0.19 1.09
C ALA A 89 -11.94 0.78 2.25
N LEU A 90 -10.68 0.81 2.72
CA LEU A 90 -10.20 1.78 3.72
C LEU A 90 -10.33 3.23 3.23
N LEU A 91 -10.21 3.44 1.92
CA LEU A 91 -10.29 4.76 1.28
C LEU A 91 -11.70 5.12 0.83
N ALA A 92 -12.66 4.19 0.88
CA ALA A 92 -13.98 4.37 0.27
C ALA A 92 -14.75 5.54 0.89
N GLU A 93 -14.68 5.71 2.21
CA GLU A 93 -15.27 6.85 2.92
C GLU A 93 -14.39 8.11 2.82
N PRO A 94 -13.08 8.07 3.15
CA PRO A 94 -12.22 9.25 3.06
C PRO A 94 -12.12 9.90 1.67
N LEU A 95 -12.26 9.11 0.59
CA LEU A 95 -12.23 9.63 -0.77
C LEU A 95 -13.58 10.22 -1.22
N GLN A 96 -14.69 9.95 -0.53
CA GLN A 96 -15.97 10.59 -0.90
C GLN A 96 -15.87 12.11 -0.82
N ASP A 97 -15.14 12.60 0.19
CA ASP A 97 -14.90 14.01 0.43
C ASP A 97 -13.87 14.61 -0.54
N LEU A 98 -12.85 13.83 -0.94
CA LEU A 98 -11.81 14.28 -1.89
C LEU A 98 -12.27 14.32 -3.34
N ARG A 99 -13.34 13.59 -3.71
CA ARG A 99 -13.92 13.63 -5.07
C ARG A 99 -14.32 15.05 -5.49
N TYR A 100 -14.50 15.97 -4.54
CA TYR A 100 -14.79 17.38 -4.79
C TYR A 100 -13.57 18.26 -5.16
N ALA A 101 -12.35 17.73 -5.06
CA ALA A 101 -11.10 18.48 -5.27
C ALA A 101 -10.46 18.27 -6.68
N ASP A 102 -11.08 17.45 -7.55
CA ASP A 102 -10.58 17.08 -8.89
C ASP A 102 -9.14 16.51 -8.91
N VAL A 103 -8.68 15.88 -7.83
CA VAL A 103 -7.36 15.23 -7.78
C VAL A 103 -7.52 13.75 -8.15
N PRO A 104 -6.95 13.27 -9.27
CA PRO A 104 -6.91 11.84 -9.60
C PRO A 104 -6.16 11.06 -8.51
N VAL A 105 -6.87 10.11 -7.90
CA VAL A 105 -6.31 9.18 -6.89
C VAL A 105 -6.30 7.77 -7.46
N LYS A 106 -5.20 7.03 -7.27
CA LYS A 106 -5.09 5.62 -7.61
C LYS A 106 -4.61 4.81 -6.40
N ALA A 107 -5.41 3.84 -6.00
CA ALA A 107 -4.99 2.79 -5.07
C ALA A 107 -4.21 1.70 -5.83
N MET A 108 -3.17 1.14 -5.22
CA MET A 108 -2.41 0.03 -5.77
C MET A 108 -1.70 -0.76 -4.66
N SER A 109 -1.30 -1.99 -4.93
CA SER A 109 -0.36 -2.73 -4.09
C SER A 109 0.99 -2.90 -4.81
N LEU A 110 2.10 -2.66 -4.11
CA LEU A 110 3.44 -2.75 -4.65
C LEU A 110 4.45 -3.33 -3.65
N ALA A 111 5.59 -3.76 -4.16
CA ALA A 111 6.78 -4.02 -3.38
C ALA A 111 7.94 -3.29 -4.03
N ALA A 112 8.51 -2.30 -3.34
CA ALA A 112 9.65 -1.53 -3.87
C ALA A 112 10.89 -2.41 -4.03
N ILE A 113 11.06 -3.38 -3.12
CA ILE A 113 12.07 -4.42 -3.16
C ILE A 113 11.34 -5.72 -2.85
N ARG A 114 11.46 -6.72 -3.73
CA ARG A 114 10.90 -8.05 -3.52
C ARG A 114 11.91 -8.91 -2.75
N ALA A 115 11.55 -9.30 -1.53
CA ALA A 115 12.35 -10.14 -0.64
C ALA A 115 11.97 -11.63 -0.70
N THR A 116 10.86 -11.97 -1.36
CA THR A 116 10.34 -13.34 -1.45
C THR A 116 10.29 -13.86 -2.88
N GLU A 117 10.16 -15.19 -3.01
CA GLU A 117 9.89 -15.89 -4.26
C GLU A 117 8.56 -16.63 -4.15
N THR A 118 7.76 -16.58 -5.22
CA THR A 118 6.52 -17.36 -5.31
C THR A 118 6.87 -18.82 -5.54
N HIS A 119 6.29 -19.68 -4.73
CA HIS A 119 6.41 -21.12 -4.82
C HIS A 119 5.02 -21.76 -4.75
N ALA A 120 4.95 -23.06 -5.01
CA ALA A 120 3.75 -23.85 -4.73
C ALA A 120 4.15 -25.18 -4.13
N VAL A 121 3.35 -25.68 -3.19
CA VAL A 121 3.53 -27.00 -2.58
C VAL A 121 2.43 -27.90 -3.13
N GLU A 122 2.82 -29.05 -3.67
CA GLU A 122 1.88 -30.10 -4.02
C GLU A 122 1.70 -31.05 -2.85
N HIS A 123 0.48 -31.14 -2.33
CA HIS A 123 0.11 -32.11 -1.31
C HIS A 123 -1.22 -32.76 -1.68
N GLN A 124 -1.26 -34.09 -1.77
CA GLN A 124 -2.47 -34.85 -2.09
C GLN A 124 -3.19 -34.40 -3.38
N LYS A 125 -2.43 -34.07 -4.44
CA LYS A 125 -2.92 -33.52 -5.73
C LYS A 125 -3.55 -32.13 -5.65
N GLN A 126 -3.45 -31.44 -4.51
CA GLN A 126 -3.80 -30.03 -4.39
C GLN A 126 -2.52 -29.20 -4.39
N ARG A 127 -2.54 -28.10 -5.15
CA ARG A 127 -1.43 -27.16 -5.27
C ARG A 127 -1.74 -25.95 -4.40
N THR A 128 -1.01 -25.81 -3.29
CA THR A 128 -1.15 -24.70 -2.36
C THR A 128 -0.09 -23.64 -2.67
N PRO A 129 -0.45 -22.37 -2.88
CA PRO A 129 0.53 -21.31 -3.12
C PRO A 129 1.34 -21.08 -1.84
N ALA A 130 2.61 -20.71 -1.99
CA ALA A 130 3.51 -20.44 -0.88
C ALA A 130 4.52 -19.35 -1.26
N LEU A 131 5.12 -18.74 -0.25
CA LEU A 131 6.24 -17.82 -0.39
C LEU A 131 7.49 -18.46 0.20
N ARG A 132 8.58 -18.40 -0.55
CA ARG A 132 9.92 -18.71 -0.04
C ARG A 132 10.63 -17.40 0.29
N GLY A 133 11.33 -17.36 1.42
CA GLY A 133 12.16 -16.23 1.79
C GLY A 133 13.03 -16.55 2.99
N THR A 134 13.84 -15.57 3.42
CA THR A 134 14.66 -15.68 4.63
C THR A 134 14.04 -14.86 5.74
N THR A 135 13.77 -15.46 6.90
CA THR A 135 13.23 -14.74 8.06
C THR A 135 14.25 -13.74 8.61
N LEU A 136 13.81 -12.84 9.49
CA LEU A 136 14.71 -11.87 10.14
C LEU A 136 15.84 -12.55 10.92
N GLU A 137 15.58 -13.73 11.47
CA GLU A 137 16.52 -14.59 12.21
C GLU A 137 17.56 -15.26 11.28
N GLY A 138 17.35 -15.22 9.96
CA GLY A 138 18.26 -15.79 8.97
C GLY A 138 17.90 -17.20 8.49
N GLU A 139 16.71 -17.69 8.85
CA GLU A 139 16.25 -19.03 8.44
C GLU A 139 15.54 -18.99 7.09
N GLU A 140 15.84 -19.92 6.19
CA GLU A 140 15.03 -20.10 4.99
C GLU A 140 13.71 -20.79 5.32
N VAL A 141 12.61 -20.20 4.88
CA VAL A 141 11.27 -20.71 5.15
C VAL A 141 10.43 -20.78 3.88
N LEU A 142 9.47 -21.69 3.88
CA LEU A 142 8.41 -21.81 2.90
C LEU A 142 7.07 -21.69 3.63
N VAL A 143 6.34 -20.60 3.40
CA VAL A 143 5.15 -20.25 4.20
C VAL A 143 3.94 -19.98 3.32
N PHE A 144 2.76 -20.39 3.79
CA PHE A 144 1.50 -19.88 3.28
C PHE A 144 1.07 -18.71 4.19
N PRO A 145 1.09 -17.46 3.71
CA PRO A 145 0.87 -16.29 4.55
C PRO A 145 -0.60 -16.09 4.97
N GLY A 146 -1.53 -16.86 4.41
CA GLY A 146 -2.97 -16.69 4.62
C GLY A 146 -3.63 -15.86 3.52
N GLU A 147 -4.94 -15.63 3.67
CA GLU A 147 -5.73 -14.83 2.75
C GLU A 147 -5.89 -13.40 3.26
N VAL A 148 -5.75 -12.44 2.34
CA VAL A 148 -6.03 -11.03 2.62
C VAL A 148 -7.52 -10.79 2.41
N PRO A 149 -8.24 -10.17 3.36
CA PRO A 149 -9.64 -9.85 3.17
C PRO A 149 -9.76 -8.76 2.10
N ALA A 150 -10.66 -8.93 1.13
CA ALA A 150 -10.88 -7.92 0.08
C ALA A 150 -11.79 -6.75 0.53
N GLN A 151 -12.35 -6.84 1.74
CA GLN A 151 -13.21 -5.84 2.36
C GLN A 151 -12.73 -5.59 3.80
N LEU A 152 -13.26 -4.56 4.45
CA LEU A 152 -12.94 -4.29 5.85
C LEU A 152 -13.25 -5.53 6.71
N PRO A 153 -12.27 -6.02 7.49
CA PRO A 153 -12.41 -7.27 8.24
C PRO A 153 -13.41 -7.13 9.38
N GLU A 154 -14.38 -8.05 9.43
CA GLU A 154 -15.31 -8.19 10.54
C GLU A 154 -14.67 -8.89 11.75
N ALA A 155 -15.35 -8.88 12.90
CA ALA A 155 -14.89 -9.54 14.13
C ALA A 155 -14.48 -11.02 13.92
N GLU A 156 -15.19 -11.73 13.04
CA GLU A 156 -14.87 -13.12 12.71
C GLU A 156 -13.51 -13.31 12.04
N PHE A 157 -13.07 -12.36 11.21
CA PHE A 157 -11.75 -12.42 10.56
C PHE A 157 -10.64 -12.47 11.61
N TRP A 158 -10.76 -11.66 12.65
CA TRP A 158 -9.81 -11.58 13.75
C TRP A 158 -9.84 -12.80 14.68
N ALA A 159 -11.00 -13.44 14.79
CA ALA A 159 -11.16 -14.67 15.57
C ALA A 159 -10.61 -15.91 14.84
N ARG A 160 -10.55 -15.88 13.50
CA ARG A 160 -9.97 -16.96 12.70
C ARG A 160 -8.44 -16.88 12.75
N GLN A 161 -7.80 -17.88 13.35
CA GLN A 161 -6.35 -18.09 13.15
C GLN A 161 -6.11 -18.50 11.70
N GLY A 162 -5.17 -17.85 11.00
CA GLY A 162 -4.84 -18.27 9.64
C GLY A 162 -4.01 -17.33 8.77
N PHE A 163 -3.58 -16.17 9.27
CA PHE A 163 -2.65 -15.29 8.55
C PHE A 163 -1.38 -15.02 9.36
N ASP A 164 -0.23 -15.12 8.70
CA ASP A 164 1.11 -14.76 9.20
C ASP A 164 1.83 -14.00 8.08
N PHE A 165 1.60 -12.67 8.01
CA PHE A 165 2.29 -11.81 7.04
C PHE A 165 3.71 -11.49 7.52
N ARG A 166 4.56 -12.51 7.57
CA ARG A 166 5.91 -12.44 8.15
C ARG A 166 6.80 -11.41 7.45
N ALA A 167 7.72 -10.82 8.20
CA ALA A 167 8.80 -10.00 7.65
C ALA A 167 9.97 -10.86 7.16
N PHE A 168 10.52 -10.51 6.00
CA PHE A 168 11.65 -11.19 5.38
C PHE A 168 12.88 -10.29 5.31
N ARG A 169 14.06 -10.89 5.38
CA ARG A 169 15.32 -10.21 5.03
C ARG A 169 15.34 -9.98 3.51
N PRO A 170 16.00 -8.91 3.04
CA PRO A 170 16.28 -8.75 1.63
C PRO A 170 16.99 -9.99 1.09
N ALA A 171 16.60 -10.43 -0.12
CA ALA A 171 17.27 -11.55 -0.78
C ALA A 171 18.76 -11.20 -1.00
N PRO A 172 19.70 -12.13 -0.73
CA PRO A 172 21.11 -11.91 -0.99
C PRO A 172 21.33 -11.64 -2.48
N ARG A 173 22.22 -10.69 -2.81
CA ARG A 173 22.44 -10.30 -4.20
C ARG A 173 23.86 -9.81 -4.45
N ASP A 174 24.42 -10.23 -5.57
CA ASP A 174 25.79 -9.91 -5.97
C ASP A 174 25.91 -8.62 -6.82
N SER A 175 24.95 -8.31 -7.72
CA SER A 175 24.87 -7.01 -8.45
C SER A 175 23.58 -6.81 -9.28
N GLY A 176 23.25 -5.56 -9.66
CA GLY A 176 22.16 -5.20 -10.61
C GLY A 176 20.84 -4.69 -9.99
N ALA A 177 19.83 -4.44 -10.84
CA ALA A 177 18.55 -3.84 -10.44
C ALA A 177 17.73 -4.75 -9.52
N LEU A 178 17.29 -4.22 -8.36
CA LEU A 178 16.50 -4.95 -7.38
C LEU A 178 15.14 -5.40 -7.97
N PRO A 179 14.70 -6.64 -7.70
CA PRO A 179 13.38 -7.09 -8.12
C PRO A 179 12.32 -6.28 -7.38
N HIS A 180 11.20 -6.01 -8.05
CA HIS A 180 10.09 -5.25 -7.50
C HIS A 180 8.76 -5.84 -7.95
N ILE A 181 7.67 -5.37 -7.35
CA ILE A 181 6.29 -5.65 -7.78
C ILE A 181 5.62 -4.31 -8.06
N ARG A 182 5.19 -4.09 -9.31
CA ARG A 182 4.39 -2.92 -9.75
C ARG A 182 5.00 -1.53 -9.50
N LEU A 183 6.31 -1.44 -9.29
CA LEU A 183 7.01 -0.16 -9.21
C LEU A 183 6.97 0.58 -10.57
N ASP A 184 7.05 -0.17 -11.66
CA ASP A 184 6.81 0.30 -13.03
C ASP A 184 5.42 0.93 -13.20
N ALA A 185 4.37 0.28 -12.70
CA ALA A 185 3.01 0.82 -12.74
C ALA A 185 2.83 2.07 -11.86
N ALA A 186 3.54 2.14 -10.72
CA ALA A 186 3.58 3.33 -9.87
C ALA A 186 4.29 4.50 -10.58
N LEU A 187 5.41 4.23 -11.25
CA LEU A 187 6.15 5.21 -12.04
C LEU A 187 5.31 5.72 -13.22
N ASP A 188 4.68 4.83 -13.98
CA ASP A 188 3.80 5.24 -15.08
C ASP A 188 2.64 6.13 -14.59
N TRP A 189 2.01 5.76 -13.47
CA TRP A 189 0.96 6.59 -12.88
C TRP A 189 1.48 7.97 -12.43
N LEU A 190 2.62 8.03 -11.76
CA LEU A 190 3.11 9.28 -11.18
C LEU A 190 3.77 10.19 -12.21
N ILE A 191 4.51 9.65 -13.18
CA ILE A 191 5.34 10.45 -14.08
C ILE A 191 5.23 10.07 -15.56
N GLY A 192 4.50 9.00 -15.91
CA GLY A 192 4.43 8.49 -17.28
C GLY A 192 3.84 9.49 -18.29
N ASP A 193 2.97 10.40 -17.86
CA ASP A 193 2.43 11.47 -18.71
C ASP A 193 3.40 12.63 -18.97
N LYS A 194 4.50 12.73 -18.22
CA LYS A 194 5.56 13.73 -18.43
C LYS A 194 6.71 13.20 -19.29
N LEU A 195 6.71 11.90 -19.60
CA LEU A 195 7.77 11.22 -20.36
C LEU A 195 7.33 10.83 -21.78
N ARG A 196 6.17 11.32 -22.23
CA ARG A 196 5.65 11.12 -23.59
C ARG A 196 6.09 12.23 -24.54
#